data_AF-A0A409WRH8-F1
#
_entry.id   AF-A0A409WRH8-F1
#
_cell.length_a   1.000
_cell.length_b   1.000
_cell.length_c   1.000
_cell.angle_alpha   90.00
_cell.angle_beta   90.00
_cell.angle_gamma   90.00
#
_symmetry.space_group_name_H-M   'P 1'
#
loop_
_entity.id
_entity.type
_entity.pdbx_description
1 polymer ?
#
loop_
_entity_poly.entity_id
_entity_poly.type
_entity_poly.pdbx_seq_one_letter_code
_entity_poly.pdbx_strand_id
1 'polypeptide(L)'
;MRLNKSFYQLALSILRNRVKRALHRFLPPNHVDTFLRTLTQEGSVIAGSVATSIVAPEIMNEPPRNLNVIVPFRPRYEKWLTVLKQMGFDFDQADVKRRNQRYSDMCYIARSPYSEKPIVVLWAASVSPLLPLLASRYTYEMNFMTADYVYCIYPRLTLRRETFERPRVGNDEATHGTGAVSVIDPTSMTGPCEIYCPMELRSTRQAKGIAMVPWATVDYTTTGHGFFKDQTLVYRVHSWCRNPHCHRARETYIPSHLL
;
A
#
# COMPACT_ATOMS: atom_id res chain seq x y z
N MET A 1 13.25 -22.82 -12.70
CA MET A 1 12.39 -22.41 -13.83
C MET A 1 12.98 -21.15 -14.46
N ARG A 2 13.56 -21.22 -15.67
CA ARG A 2 14.02 -20.02 -16.40
C ARG A 2 12.84 -19.47 -17.18
N LEU A 3 12.34 -18.30 -16.81
CA LEU A 3 11.33 -17.60 -17.59
C LEU A 3 11.91 -17.23 -18.96
N ASN A 4 11.12 -17.43 -20.02
CA ASN A 4 11.48 -16.95 -21.35
C ASN A 4 11.71 -15.43 -21.30
N LYS A 5 12.89 -14.98 -21.75
CA LYS A 5 13.29 -13.56 -21.72
C LYS A 5 12.25 -12.66 -22.41
N SER A 6 11.69 -13.11 -23.54
CA SER A 6 10.67 -12.37 -24.29
C SER A 6 9.38 -12.24 -23.49
N PHE A 7 8.96 -13.31 -22.80
CA PHE A 7 7.79 -13.28 -21.93
C PHE A 7 7.97 -12.31 -20.76
N TYR A 8 9.16 -12.31 -20.14
CA TYR A 8 9.48 -11.36 -19.07
C TYR A 8 9.44 -9.91 -19.56
N GLN A 9 10.03 -9.61 -20.72
CA GLN A 9 10.00 -8.26 -21.30
C GLN A 9 8.57 -7.81 -21.65
N LEU A 10 7.72 -8.71 -22.15
CA LEU A 10 6.31 -8.42 -22.38
C LEU A 10 5.57 -8.14 -21.07
N ALA A 11 5.79 -8.93 -20.02
CA ALA A 11 5.17 -8.69 -18.71
C ALA A 11 5.59 -7.33 -18.13
N LEU A 12 6.88 -6.96 -18.24
CA LEU A 12 7.38 -5.66 -17.82
C LEU A 12 6.77 -4.50 -18.62
N SER A 13 6.62 -4.63 -19.94
CA SER A 13 6.03 -3.56 -20.75
C SER A 13 4.55 -3.34 -20.40
N ILE A 14 3.80 -4.42 -20.16
CA ILE A 14 2.42 -4.35 -19.68
C ILE A 14 2.35 -3.64 -18.33
N LEU A 15 3.20 -4.04 -17.38
CA LEU A 15 3.23 -3.44 -16.05
C LEU A 15 3.59 -1.94 -16.10
N ARG A 16 4.60 -1.57 -16.90
CA ARG A 16 5.00 -0.17 -17.10
C ARG A 16 3.87 0.66 -17.69
N ASN A 17 3.14 0.11 -18.66
CA ASN A 17 1.98 0.78 -19.24
C ASN A 17 0.85 0.97 -18.22
N ARG A 18 0.62 -0.02 -17.34
CA ARG A 18 -0.35 0.11 -16.23
C ARG A 18 0.04 1.21 -15.26
N VAL A 19 1.30 1.26 -14.84
CA VAL A 19 1.82 2.30 -13.94
C VAL A 19 1.64 3.69 -14.56
N LYS A 20 2.14 3.90 -15.78
CA LYS A 20 2.03 5.20 -16.48
C LYS A 20 0.57 5.62 -16.64
N ARG A 21 -0.30 4.72 -17.09
CA ARG A 21 -1.74 4.98 -17.23
C ARG A 21 -2.37 5.35 -15.90
N ALA A 22 -2.02 4.66 -14.82
CA ALA A 22 -2.54 4.96 -13.49
C ALA A 22 -2.11 6.36 -13.01
N LEU A 23 -0.84 6.73 -13.23
CA LEU A 23 -0.29 8.05 -12.85
C LEU A 23 -0.83 9.20 -13.70
N HIS A 24 -1.00 9.00 -15.00
CA HIS A 24 -1.52 10.03 -15.92
C HIS A 24 -2.94 10.51 -15.58
N ARG A 25 -3.66 9.79 -14.72
CA ARG A 25 -4.98 10.21 -14.23
C ARG A 25 -4.89 11.32 -13.18
N PHE A 26 -3.74 11.45 -12.53
CA PHE A 26 -3.51 12.38 -11.43
C PHE A 26 -2.46 13.43 -11.78
N LEU A 27 -1.57 13.14 -12.74
CA LEU A 27 -0.42 13.96 -13.09
C LEU A 27 -0.42 14.27 -14.59
N PRO A 28 -0.13 15.52 -14.99
CA PRO A 28 0.22 15.83 -16.37
C PRO A 28 1.40 14.96 -16.84
N PRO A 29 1.43 14.48 -18.10
CA PRO A 29 2.46 13.56 -18.58
C PRO A 29 3.90 14.05 -18.39
N ASN A 30 4.14 15.35 -18.55
CA ASN A 30 5.44 16.01 -18.37
C ASN A 30 5.92 16.08 -16.90
N HIS A 31 5.06 15.73 -15.93
CA HIS A 31 5.40 15.77 -14.50
C HIS A 31 5.65 14.39 -13.89
N VAL A 32 5.35 13.30 -14.62
CA VAL A 32 5.47 11.93 -14.10
C VAL A 32 6.91 11.60 -13.69
N ASP A 33 7.90 11.90 -14.53
CA ASP A 33 9.29 11.56 -14.22
C ASP A 33 9.83 12.36 -13.03
N THR A 34 9.46 13.63 -12.90
CA THR A 34 9.80 14.45 -11.72
C THR A 34 9.13 13.89 -10.46
N PHE A 35 7.86 13.49 -10.54
CA PHE A 35 7.14 12.89 -9.43
C PHE A 35 7.77 11.58 -8.94
N LEU A 36 8.12 10.68 -9.86
CA LEU A 36 8.77 9.41 -9.54
C LEU A 36 10.17 9.60 -8.95
N ARG A 37 10.92 10.59 -9.45
CA ARG A 37 12.21 10.96 -8.88
C ARG A 37 12.07 11.45 -7.44
N THR A 38 11.05 12.27 -7.16
CA THR A 38 10.73 12.72 -5.81
C THR A 38 10.36 11.56 -4.88
N LEU A 39 9.59 10.55 -5.35
CA LEU A 39 9.34 9.34 -4.56
C LEU A 39 10.63 8.67 -4.10
N THR A 40 11.61 8.55 -5.01
CA THR A 40 12.90 7.92 -4.71
C THR A 40 13.72 8.74 -3.73
N GLN A 41 13.88 10.04 -4.00
CA GLN A 41 14.68 10.96 -3.18
C GLN A 41 14.14 11.10 -1.76
N GLU A 42 12.82 11.07 -1.63
CA GLU A 42 12.12 11.24 -0.35
C GLU A 42 11.73 9.94 0.33
N GLY A 43 12.14 8.78 -0.23
CA GLY A 43 11.77 7.46 0.31
C GLY A 43 10.26 7.30 0.51
N SER A 44 9.47 7.93 -0.35
CA SER A 44 8.01 7.95 -0.29
C SER A 44 7.42 6.85 -1.17
N VAL A 45 6.17 6.48 -0.90
CA VAL A 45 5.48 5.42 -1.66
C VAL A 45 4.11 5.86 -2.13
N ILE A 46 3.65 5.30 -3.25
CA ILE A 46 2.25 5.36 -3.65
C ILE A 46 1.52 4.16 -3.04
N ALA A 47 0.39 4.38 -2.41
CA ALA A 47 -0.34 3.36 -1.64
C ALA A 47 -1.81 3.20 -2.08
N GLY A 48 -2.42 2.11 -1.60
CA GLY A 48 -3.86 1.91 -1.68
C GLY A 48 -4.35 1.60 -3.09
N SER A 49 -5.51 2.16 -3.44
CA SER A 49 -6.27 1.80 -4.65
C SER A 49 -5.49 1.92 -5.96
N VAL A 50 -4.57 2.90 -6.09
CA VAL A 50 -3.71 3.03 -7.27
C VAL A 50 -2.76 1.83 -7.41
N ALA A 51 -2.03 1.50 -6.34
CA ALA A 51 -1.14 0.34 -6.34
C ALA A 51 -1.92 -0.97 -6.56
N THR A 52 -3.08 -1.13 -5.91
CA THR A 52 -3.96 -2.28 -6.11
C THR A 52 -4.43 -2.40 -7.56
N SER A 53 -4.81 -1.29 -8.22
CA SER A 53 -5.23 -1.29 -9.63
C SER A 53 -4.10 -1.68 -10.60
N ILE A 54 -2.84 -1.52 -10.22
CA ILE A 54 -1.68 -1.94 -11.01
C ILE A 54 -1.45 -3.45 -10.85
N VAL A 55 -1.52 -3.95 -9.61
CA VAL A 55 -1.31 -5.36 -9.25
C VAL A 55 -2.42 -6.24 -9.80
N ALA A 56 -3.68 -5.86 -9.58
CA ALA A 56 -4.85 -6.64 -9.89
C ALA A 56 -5.99 -5.73 -10.36
N PRO A 57 -5.94 -5.26 -11.62
CA PRO A 57 -6.90 -4.28 -12.15
C PRO A 57 -8.35 -4.77 -12.07
N GLU A 58 -8.58 -6.08 -12.08
CA GLU A 58 -9.91 -6.69 -12.06
C GLU A 58 -10.58 -6.66 -10.67
N ILE A 59 -9.84 -6.27 -9.62
CA ILE A 59 -10.37 -6.03 -8.26
C ILE A 59 -11.12 -4.69 -8.21
N MET A 60 -10.85 -3.79 -9.15
CA MET A 60 -11.37 -2.44 -9.13
C MET A 60 -12.50 -2.31 -10.16
N ASN A 61 -13.76 -2.33 -9.71
CA ASN A 61 -14.90 -2.02 -10.57
C ASN A 61 -14.85 -0.59 -11.10
N GLU A 62 -14.28 0.30 -10.30
CA GLU A 62 -14.08 1.70 -10.64
C GLU A 62 -12.62 2.07 -10.58
N PRO A 63 -12.17 2.98 -11.45
CA PRO A 63 -10.79 3.39 -11.46
C PRO A 63 -10.51 4.29 -10.22
N PRO A 64 -9.31 4.21 -9.59
CA PRO A 64 -8.99 4.96 -8.36
C PRO A 64 -9.41 6.43 -8.39
N ARG A 65 -10.00 6.93 -7.30
CA ARG A 65 -10.54 8.30 -7.20
C ARG A 65 -9.54 9.33 -6.66
N ASN A 66 -8.44 8.87 -6.06
CA ASN A 66 -7.34 9.69 -5.58
C ASN A 66 -6.00 8.92 -5.72
N LEU A 67 -4.90 9.65 -5.63
CA LEU A 67 -3.55 9.10 -5.53
C LEU A 67 -3.04 9.29 -4.11
N ASN A 68 -2.79 8.20 -3.37
CA ASN A 68 -2.28 8.30 -2.00
C ASN A 68 -0.77 8.20 -2.01
N VAL A 69 -0.08 9.25 -1.56
CA VAL A 69 1.37 9.30 -1.37
C VAL A 69 1.64 9.28 0.13
N ILE A 70 2.44 8.32 0.61
CA ILE A 70 2.86 8.27 2.00
C ILE A 70 4.32 8.71 2.09
N VAL A 71 4.56 9.74 2.90
CA VAL A 71 5.86 10.38 3.11
C VAL A 71 6.37 10.02 4.50
N PRO A 72 7.63 9.59 4.66
CA PRO A 72 8.19 9.27 5.98
C PRO A 72 8.33 10.49 6.90
N PHE A 73 8.36 10.25 8.22
CA PHE A 73 8.67 11.24 9.26
C PHE A 73 10.12 11.69 9.16
N ARG A 74 10.37 12.68 8.30
CA ARG A 74 11.61 13.44 8.18
C ARG A 74 11.23 14.89 7.85
N PRO A 75 12.12 15.89 8.04
CA PRO A 75 11.85 17.29 7.72
C PRO A 75 11.74 17.56 6.20
N ARG A 76 11.28 16.59 5.41
CA ARG A 76 11.29 16.61 3.95
C ARG A 76 9.90 16.60 3.31
N TYR A 77 8.83 16.63 4.10
CA TYR A 77 7.47 16.76 3.55
C TYR A 77 7.28 18.09 2.78
N GLU A 78 7.98 19.15 3.19
CA GLU A 78 7.99 20.44 2.49
C GLU A 78 8.46 20.31 1.04
N LYS A 79 9.33 19.32 0.75
CA LYS A 79 9.79 19.05 -0.61
C LYS A 79 8.65 18.56 -1.49
N TRP A 80 7.78 17.69 -0.96
CA TRP A 80 6.58 17.24 -1.66
C TRP A 80 5.63 18.40 -1.95
N LEU A 81 5.39 19.27 -0.96
CA LEU A 81 4.55 20.45 -1.16
C LEU A 81 5.13 21.37 -2.23
N THR A 82 6.44 21.62 -2.18
CA THR A 82 7.15 22.45 -3.17
C THR A 82 7.06 21.88 -4.57
N VAL A 83 7.36 20.58 -4.74
CA VAL A 83 7.34 19.91 -6.05
C VAL A 83 5.94 19.92 -6.65
N LEU A 84 4.93 19.55 -5.87
CA LEU A 84 3.54 19.53 -6.34
C LEU A 84 3.03 20.95 -6.63
N LYS A 85 3.42 21.98 -5.86
CA LYS A 85 3.12 23.38 -6.17
C LYS A 85 3.73 23.82 -7.51
N GLN A 86 4.98 23.42 -7.77
CA GLN A 86 5.66 23.68 -9.06
C GLN A 86 4.99 22.96 -10.25
N MET A 87 4.28 21.86 -9.99
CA MET A 87 3.45 21.15 -10.97
C MET A 87 2.05 21.78 -11.12
N GLY A 88 1.75 22.89 -10.44
CA GLY A 88 0.48 23.59 -10.51
C GLY A 88 -0.62 23.00 -9.62
N PHE A 89 -0.26 22.35 -8.51
CA PHE A 89 -1.24 21.90 -7.51
C PHE A 89 -1.39 22.90 -6.37
N ASP A 90 -2.64 23.09 -5.93
CA ASP A 90 -3.02 23.82 -4.71
C ASP A 90 -3.28 22.83 -3.57
N PHE A 91 -3.11 23.27 -2.32
CA PHE A 91 -3.19 22.40 -1.14
C PHE A 91 -4.22 22.89 -0.15
N ASP A 92 -5.02 21.94 0.33
CA ASP A 92 -5.76 22.08 1.57
C ASP A 92 -5.18 21.12 2.61
N GLN A 93 -4.93 21.63 3.81
CA GLN A 93 -4.71 20.75 4.95
C GLN A 93 -6.04 20.10 5.32
N ALA A 94 -6.02 18.78 5.48
CA ALA A 94 -7.19 18.01 5.86
C ALA A 94 -6.95 17.31 7.20
N ASP A 95 -8.03 17.08 7.92
CA ASP A 95 -7.96 16.27 9.14
C ASP A 95 -7.50 14.86 8.82
N VAL A 96 -6.49 14.40 9.55
CA VAL A 96 -6.11 12.99 9.52
C VAL A 96 -7.29 12.20 10.06
N LYS A 97 -7.85 11.30 9.23
CA LYS A 97 -8.93 10.40 9.64
C LYS A 97 -8.56 9.74 10.97
N ARG A 98 -9.50 9.67 11.92
CA ARG A 98 -9.28 9.10 13.28
C ARG A 98 -8.44 7.82 13.31
N ARG A 99 -8.68 6.90 12.38
CA ARG A 99 -7.93 5.64 12.27
C ARG A 99 -6.43 5.82 12.00
N ASN A 100 -6.06 6.84 11.23
CA ASN A 100 -4.69 7.10 10.81
C ASN A 100 -3.96 8.06 11.75
N GLN A 101 -4.65 8.71 12.70
CA GLN A 101 -4.06 9.70 13.62
C GLN A 101 -2.90 9.14 14.44
N ARG A 102 -2.92 7.84 14.77
CA ARG A 102 -1.81 7.19 15.50
C ARG A 102 -0.58 6.92 14.63
N TYR A 103 -0.74 6.95 13.32
CA TYR A 103 0.28 6.54 12.36
C TYR A 103 0.70 7.67 11.44
N SER A 104 -0.01 8.79 11.45
CA SER A 104 0.18 9.92 10.54
C SER A 104 -0.02 11.22 11.29
N ASP A 105 0.90 12.16 11.08
CA ASP A 105 0.88 13.46 11.75
C ASP A 105 0.03 14.47 11.00
N MET A 106 0.12 14.47 9.66
CA MET A 106 -0.59 15.42 8.82
C MET A 106 -1.10 14.77 7.53
N CYS A 107 -2.13 15.38 6.96
CA CYS A 107 -2.70 15.01 5.67
C CYS A 107 -2.93 16.27 4.84
N TYR A 108 -2.44 16.27 3.61
CA TYR A 108 -2.70 17.32 2.63
C TYR A 108 -3.45 16.76 1.44
N ILE A 109 -4.38 17.54 0.91
CA ILE A 109 -5.09 17.23 -0.33
C ILE A 109 -4.62 18.21 -1.38
N ALA A 110 -3.80 17.73 -2.32
CA ALA A 110 -3.33 18.49 -3.45
C ALA A 110 -4.32 18.35 -4.61
N ARG A 111 -4.81 19.47 -5.15
CA ARG A 111 -5.74 19.53 -6.29
C ARG A 111 -5.09 20.28 -7.44
N SER A 112 -5.35 19.83 -8.65
CA SER A 112 -4.86 20.48 -9.87
C SER A 112 -6.05 21.03 -10.65
N PRO A 113 -5.94 22.21 -11.28
CA PRO A 113 -6.95 22.66 -12.25
C PRO A 113 -7.04 21.74 -13.48
N TYR A 114 -6.02 20.90 -13.72
CA TYR A 114 -5.95 19.99 -14.86
C TYR A 114 -6.47 18.57 -14.57
N SER A 115 -6.78 18.24 -13.31
CA SER A 115 -7.33 16.94 -12.93
C SER A 115 -8.35 17.08 -11.80
N GLU A 116 -9.54 16.53 -12.02
CA GLU A 116 -10.56 16.43 -10.98
C GLU A 116 -10.17 15.52 -9.81
N LYS A 117 -9.12 14.71 -9.97
CA LYS A 117 -8.76 13.68 -8.99
C LYS A 117 -7.60 14.17 -8.11
N PRO A 118 -7.80 14.27 -6.78
CA PRO A 118 -6.79 14.81 -5.90
C PRO A 118 -5.65 13.82 -5.64
N ILE A 119 -4.51 14.38 -5.24
CA ILE A 119 -3.41 13.63 -4.62
C ILE A 119 -3.51 13.85 -3.12
N VAL A 120 -3.60 12.75 -2.36
CA VAL A 120 -3.57 12.76 -0.90
C VAL A 120 -2.14 12.50 -0.45
N VAL A 121 -1.52 13.48 0.18
CA VAL A 121 -0.17 13.36 0.75
C VAL A 121 -0.31 13.12 2.25
N LEU A 122 -0.02 11.90 2.68
CA LEU A 122 -0.07 11.47 4.07
C LEU A 122 1.33 11.48 4.67
N TRP A 123 1.53 12.29 5.69
CA TRP A 123 2.78 12.34 6.42
C TRP A 123 2.76 11.32 7.55
N ALA A 124 3.61 10.30 7.47
CA ALA A 124 3.72 9.26 8.47
C ALA A 124 4.31 9.82 9.78
N ALA A 125 3.83 9.31 10.91
CA ALA A 125 4.36 9.58 12.26
C ALA A 125 5.64 8.76 12.58
N SER A 126 6.21 8.08 11.58
CA SER A 126 7.44 7.29 11.73
C SER A 126 8.34 7.47 10.54
N VAL A 127 9.64 7.18 10.70
CA VAL A 127 10.63 7.21 9.62
C VAL A 127 10.31 6.25 8.47
N SER A 128 9.34 5.34 8.67
CA SER A 128 8.85 4.44 7.64
C SER A 128 7.50 4.87 7.06
N PRO A 129 7.39 5.00 5.72
CA PRO A 129 6.10 5.24 5.08
C PRO A 129 5.20 3.98 5.10
N LEU A 130 5.73 2.83 5.52
CA LEU A 130 4.97 1.60 5.61
C LEU A 130 4.06 1.56 6.85
N LEU A 131 4.30 2.38 7.87
CA LEU A 131 3.50 2.32 9.09
C LEU A 131 2.01 2.68 8.83
N PRO A 132 1.67 3.81 8.17
CA PRO A 132 0.28 4.09 7.80
C PRO A 132 -0.29 3.07 6.81
N LEU A 133 0.51 2.59 5.86
CA LEU A 133 0.10 1.59 4.88
C LEU A 133 -0.34 0.29 5.56
N LEU A 134 0.49 -0.22 6.47
CA LEU A 134 0.21 -1.44 7.23
C LEU A 134 -0.92 -1.23 8.23
N ALA A 135 -1.34 0.02 8.48
CA ALA A 135 -2.52 0.38 9.26
C ALA A 135 -3.83 0.46 8.46
N SER A 136 -3.78 0.26 7.13
CA SER A 136 -4.95 0.24 6.26
C SER A 136 -6.05 -0.71 6.76
N ARG A 137 -7.30 -0.35 6.45
CA ARG A 137 -8.48 -1.09 6.87
C ARG A 137 -8.49 -2.51 6.31
N TYR A 138 -8.14 -2.62 5.04
CA TYR A 138 -8.20 -3.88 4.33
C TYR A 138 -6.80 -4.28 3.83
N THR A 139 -6.50 -5.58 3.87
CA THR A 139 -5.22 -6.10 3.37
C THR A 139 -4.99 -5.84 1.88
N TYR A 140 -6.06 -5.73 1.07
CA TYR A 140 -5.92 -5.36 -0.35
C TYR A 140 -5.47 -3.89 -0.55
N GLU A 141 -5.65 -3.01 0.45
CA GLU A 141 -5.18 -1.61 0.43
C GLU A 141 -3.72 -1.47 0.87
N MET A 142 -3.09 -2.58 1.29
CA MET A 142 -1.69 -2.60 1.73
C MET A 142 -0.72 -2.79 0.56
N ASN A 143 -1.21 -2.78 -0.68
CA ASN A 143 -0.35 -2.73 -1.86
C ASN A 143 0.26 -1.32 -1.99
N PHE A 144 1.49 -1.27 -2.46
CA PHE A 144 2.20 -0.01 -2.66
C PHE A 144 3.19 -0.10 -3.82
N MET A 145 3.69 1.03 -4.28
CA MET A 145 4.77 1.08 -5.25
C MET A 145 5.77 2.20 -4.89
N THR A 146 7.03 1.94 -5.22
CA THR A 146 8.08 2.96 -5.30
C THR A 146 8.24 3.39 -6.76
N ALA A 147 9.24 4.23 -7.05
CA ALA A 147 9.57 4.60 -8.41
C ALA A 147 10.02 3.42 -9.29
N ASP A 148 10.46 2.32 -8.69
CA ASP A 148 11.09 1.21 -9.43
C ASP A 148 10.33 -0.12 -9.31
N TYR A 149 9.61 -0.31 -8.20
CA TYR A 149 8.99 -1.59 -7.85
C TYR A 149 7.52 -1.42 -7.45
N VAL A 150 6.73 -2.44 -7.79
CA VAL A 150 5.37 -2.63 -7.26
C VAL A 150 5.41 -3.76 -6.24
N TYR A 151 4.77 -3.55 -5.11
CA TYR A 151 4.75 -4.47 -3.98
C TYR A 151 3.31 -4.87 -3.65
N CYS A 152 3.12 -6.16 -3.39
CA CYS A 152 1.88 -6.73 -2.90
C CYS A 152 2.16 -7.50 -1.62
N ILE A 153 1.61 -7.02 -0.50
CA ILE A 153 1.89 -7.59 0.83
C ILE A 153 1.14 -8.92 1.04
N TYR A 154 -0.02 -9.06 0.40
CA TYR A 154 -0.89 -10.24 0.48
C TYR A 154 -1.24 -10.77 -0.91
N PRO A 155 -0.27 -11.30 -1.68
CA PRO A 155 -0.48 -11.69 -3.07
C PRO A 155 -1.57 -12.74 -3.26
N ARG A 156 -1.66 -13.81 -2.45
CA ARG A 156 -2.74 -14.80 -2.67
C ARG A 156 -4.12 -14.23 -2.40
N LEU A 157 -4.27 -13.42 -1.35
CA LEU A 157 -5.55 -12.77 -1.03
C LEU A 157 -5.94 -11.80 -2.15
N THR A 158 -5.00 -10.94 -2.56
CA THR A 158 -5.23 -9.97 -3.63
C THR A 158 -5.63 -10.68 -4.93
N LEU A 159 -4.88 -11.70 -5.37
CA LEU A 159 -5.18 -12.44 -6.61
C LEU A 159 -6.53 -13.20 -6.56
N ARG A 160 -7.00 -13.59 -5.37
CA ARG A 160 -8.33 -14.21 -5.17
C ARG A 160 -9.46 -13.20 -4.97
N ARG A 161 -9.15 -11.90 -5.00
CA ARG A 161 -10.07 -10.82 -4.65
C ARG A 161 -10.65 -11.00 -3.24
N GLU A 162 -9.81 -11.43 -2.32
CA GLU A 162 -10.12 -11.62 -0.93
C GLU A 162 -9.35 -10.61 -0.07
N THR A 163 -9.90 -10.29 1.10
CA THR A 163 -9.22 -9.43 2.06
C THR A 163 -9.58 -9.77 3.49
N PHE A 164 -8.64 -9.54 4.41
CA PHE A 164 -8.99 -9.35 5.81
C PHE A 164 -9.33 -7.88 6.06
N GLU A 165 -10.36 -7.66 6.87
CA GLU A 165 -10.64 -6.37 7.48
C GLU A 165 -9.96 -6.30 8.84
N ARG A 166 -9.23 -5.23 9.12
CA ARG A 166 -8.70 -4.92 10.45
C ARG A 166 -9.82 -4.40 11.36
N PRO A 167 -9.89 -4.82 12.64
CA PRO A 167 -10.94 -4.37 13.55
C PRO A 167 -10.91 -2.86 13.70
N ARG A 168 -12.08 -2.25 13.78
CA ARG A 168 -12.18 -0.82 14.05
C ARG A 168 -11.78 -0.53 15.49
N VAL A 169 -11.10 0.59 15.70
CA VAL A 169 -11.00 1.22 17.01
C VAL A 169 -12.22 2.14 17.12
N GLY A 170 -13.34 1.65 17.66
CA GLY A 170 -14.59 2.42 17.87
C GLY A 170 -15.82 1.94 17.11
N ASN A 171 -16.97 2.57 17.40
CA ASN A 171 -18.32 2.21 16.95
C ASN A 171 -18.72 2.78 15.58
N ASP A 172 -17.78 3.08 14.67
CA ASP A 172 -18.21 3.50 13.34
C ASP A 172 -18.95 2.32 12.68
N GLU A 173 -20.25 2.47 12.43
CA GLU A 173 -21.03 1.56 11.61
C GLU A 173 -20.88 1.97 10.14
N ALA A 174 -20.52 1.00 9.28
CA ALA A 174 -20.76 0.95 7.82
C ALA A 174 -19.73 0.03 7.17
N THR A 175 -20.00 -1.27 7.17
CA THR A 175 -19.36 -2.25 6.29
C THR A 175 -19.81 -1.99 4.86
N HIS A 176 -19.22 -1.00 4.20
CA HIS A 176 -19.26 -0.96 2.75
C HIS A 176 -18.31 -2.05 2.25
N GLY A 177 -18.91 -3.18 1.84
CA GLY A 177 -18.23 -4.11 0.97
C GLY A 177 -17.83 -3.36 -0.30
N THR A 178 -16.54 -3.35 -0.61
CA THR A 178 -16.09 -2.92 -1.93
C THR A 178 -16.52 -4.03 -2.88
N GLY A 179 -17.58 -3.83 -3.68
CA GLY A 179 -18.32 -4.90 -4.38
C GLY A 179 -17.53 -5.85 -5.31
N ALA A 180 -16.22 -5.69 -5.45
CA ALA A 180 -15.33 -6.59 -6.18
C ALA A 180 -14.37 -7.40 -5.28
N VAL A 181 -14.34 -7.15 -3.96
CA VAL A 181 -13.45 -7.82 -3.00
C VAL A 181 -14.27 -8.46 -1.89
N SER A 182 -14.13 -9.76 -1.72
CA SER A 182 -14.74 -10.50 -0.62
C SER A 182 -13.96 -10.28 0.67
N VAL A 183 -14.65 -9.87 1.73
CA VAL A 183 -14.07 -9.83 3.07
C VAL A 183 -14.15 -11.23 3.65
N ILE A 184 -12.99 -11.83 3.95
CA ILE A 184 -12.93 -13.16 4.56
C ILE A 184 -13.51 -13.07 5.97
N ASP A 185 -14.53 -13.87 6.25
CA ASP A 185 -14.94 -14.20 7.60
C ASP A 185 -14.07 -15.37 8.11
N PRO A 186 -13.17 -15.14 9.08
CA PRO A 186 -12.30 -16.21 9.58
C PRO A 186 -13.09 -17.38 10.18
N THR A 187 -14.31 -17.16 10.68
CA THR A 187 -15.11 -18.22 11.33
C THR A 187 -15.68 -19.23 10.35
N SER A 188 -15.81 -18.87 9.08
CA SER A 188 -16.34 -19.75 8.01
C SER A 188 -15.26 -20.49 7.22
N MET A 189 -13.98 -20.31 7.59
CA MET A 189 -12.87 -21.02 6.92
C MET A 189 -12.92 -22.52 7.22
N THR A 190 -12.76 -23.35 6.19
CA THR A 190 -12.78 -24.84 6.29
C THR A 190 -11.43 -25.47 6.62
N GLY A 191 -10.39 -24.67 6.75
CA GLY A 191 -9.02 -25.14 6.99
C GLY A 191 -8.17 -24.08 7.71
N PRO A 192 -6.91 -24.40 8.07
CA PRO A 192 -6.05 -23.47 8.79
C PRO A 192 -5.81 -22.19 7.98
N CYS A 193 -5.59 -21.06 8.67
CA CYS A 193 -5.10 -19.86 8.01
C CYS A 193 -3.67 -20.09 7.51
N GLU A 194 -3.50 -20.55 6.27
CA GLU A 194 -2.21 -20.98 5.66
C GLU A 194 -1.02 -20.04 5.97
N ILE A 195 -0.71 -19.12 5.05
CA ILE A 195 0.40 -18.15 5.19
C ILE A 195 -0.11 -16.75 5.53
N TYR A 196 -1.43 -16.58 5.68
CA TYR A 196 -2.09 -15.30 5.93
C TYR A 196 -2.97 -15.35 7.19
N CYS A 197 -2.47 -15.95 8.26
CA CYS A 197 -3.13 -15.81 9.55
C CYS A 197 -3.11 -14.34 9.99
N PRO A 198 -4.26 -13.76 10.37
CA PRO A 198 -4.32 -12.38 10.86
C PRO A 198 -3.45 -12.10 12.10
N MET A 199 -3.22 -13.13 12.93
CA MET A 199 -2.35 -13.08 14.12
C MET A 199 -0.86 -13.20 13.80
N GLU A 200 -0.50 -13.59 12.58
CA GLU A 200 0.90 -13.81 12.22
C GLU A 200 1.69 -12.52 12.39
N LEU A 201 2.68 -12.56 13.27
CA LEU A 201 3.66 -11.50 13.39
C LEU A 201 4.61 -11.56 12.20
N ARG A 202 4.53 -10.56 11.33
CA ARG A 202 5.33 -10.43 10.11
C ARG A 202 6.39 -9.38 10.30
N SER A 203 7.53 -9.58 9.65
CA SER A 203 8.58 -8.56 9.54
C SER A 203 8.77 -8.19 8.08
N THR A 204 8.75 -6.88 7.79
CA THR A 204 9.06 -6.37 6.45
C THR A 204 10.53 -6.61 6.07
N ARG A 205 11.45 -6.71 7.05
CA ARG A 205 12.89 -6.93 6.84
C ARG A 205 13.20 -8.17 5.98
N GLN A 206 12.42 -9.24 6.18
CA GLN A 206 12.60 -10.49 5.44
C GLN A 206 11.82 -10.53 4.13
N ALA A 207 10.91 -9.57 3.92
CA ALA A 207 9.94 -9.54 2.83
C ALA A 207 9.18 -10.88 2.62
N LYS A 208 9.10 -11.71 3.67
CA LYS A 208 8.55 -13.07 3.56
C LYS A 208 7.05 -13.00 3.25
N GLY A 209 6.65 -13.58 2.13
CA GLY A 209 5.27 -13.59 1.66
C GLY A 209 4.81 -12.30 0.96
N ILE A 210 5.71 -11.34 0.75
CA ILE A 210 5.48 -10.13 -0.04
C ILE A 210 5.92 -10.42 -1.48
N ALA A 211 5.03 -10.20 -2.45
CA ALA A 211 5.40 -10.21 -3.86
C ALA A 211 5.96 -8.84 -4.26
N MET A 212 7.04 -8.83 -5.02
CA MET A 212 7.66 -7.62 -5.55
C MET A 212 8.05 -7.82 -7.00
N VAL A 213 7.80 -6.82 -7.84
CA VAL A 213 8.13 -6.87 -9.27
C VAL A 213 8.67 -5.51 -9.72
N PRO A 214 9.84 -5.46 -10.38
CA PRO A 214 10.31 -4.22 -10.97
C PRO A 214 9.39 -3.82 -12.11
N TRP A 215 9.17 -2.53 -12.30
CA TRP A 215 8.40 -2.00 -13.44
C TRP A 215 9.19 -0.97 -14.25
N ALA A 216 10.16 -0.31 -13.59
CA ALA A 216 11.19 0.47 -14.24
C ALA A 216 12.33 -0.43 -14.72
N THR A 217 13.20 0.11 -15.57
CA THR A 217 14.49 -0.54 -15.86
C THR A 217 15.36 -0.35 -14.63
N VAL A 218 15.63 -1.42 -13.90
CA VAL A 218 16.42 -1.37 -12.67
C VAL A 218 17.80 -1.95 -12.97
N ASP A 219 18.86 -1.25 -12.57
CA ASP A 219 20.18 -1.84 -12.54
C ASP A 219 20.15 -3.05 -11.60
N TYR A 220 20.71 -4.18 -12.04
CA TYR A 220 20.66 -5.46 -11.30
C TYR A 220 21.24 -5.38 -9.86
N THR A 221 21.90 -4.27 -9.51
CA THR A 221 22.40 -3.94 -8.18
C THR A 221 21.29 -3.53 -7.20
N THR A 222 20.22 -2.89 -7.67
CA THR A 222 19.12 -2.43 -6.83
C THR A 222 18.03 -3.49 -6.78
N THR A 223 18.11 -4.40 -5.81
CA THR A 223 17.03 -5.36 -5.58
C THR A 223 15.85 -4.70 -4.86
N GLY A 224 14.62 -5.16 -5.12
CA GLY A 224 13.43 -4.70 -4.39
C GLY A 224 13.52 -4.89 -2.87
N HIS A 225 14.42 -5.77 -2.41
CA HIS A 225 14.73 -5.95 -0.99
C HIS A 225 15.48 -4.76 -0.38
N GLY A 226 16.18 -3.96 -1.19
CA GLY A 226 16.88 -2.76 -0.74
C GLY A 226 15.95 -1.78 -0.04
N PHE A 227 14.72 -1.62 -0.55
CA PHE A 227 13.71 -0.79 0.10
C PHE A 227 13.38 -1.25 1.53
N PHE A 228 13.31 -2.56 1.78
CA PHE A 228 12.99 -3.09 3.11
C PHE A 228 14.14 -3.05 4.11
N LYS A 229 15.39 -2.89 3.65
CA LYS A 229 16.57 -2.85 4.52
C LYS A 229 16.46 -1.71 5.55
N ASP A 230 15.98 -0.56 5.10
CA ASP A 230 15.84 0.64 5.92
C ASP A 230 14.40 0.81 6.47
N GLN A 231 13.51 -0.12 6.12
CA GLN A 231 12.07 -0.05 6.38
C GLN A 231 11.60 -1.27 7.18
N THR A 232 12.31 -1.55 8.29
CA THR A 232 12.01 -2.68 9.17
C THR A 232 10.86 -2.34 10.11
N LEU A 233 9.72 -2.98 9.90
CA LEU A 233 8.55 -2.94 10.75
C LEU A 233 8.14 -4.36 11.09
N VAL A 234 7.62 -4.53 12.31
CA VAL A 234 6.97 -5.74 12.75
C VAL A 234 5.48 -5.44 12.85
N TYR A 235 4.64 -6.26 12.23
CA TYR A 235 3.21 -6.00 12.14
C TYR A 235 2.39 -7.30 12.12
N ARG A 236 1.13 -7.16 12.49
CA ARG A 236 0.09 -8.18 12.32
C ARG A 236 -1.21 -7.49 11.92
N VAL A 237 -2.15 -8.21 11.33
CA VAL A 237 -3.45 -7.62 10.94
C VAL A 237 -4.35 -7.52 12.16
N HIS A 238 -4.32 -8.53 13.03
CA HIS A 238 -5.10 -8.65 14.26
C HIS A 238 -4.25 -9.21 15.39
N SER A 239 -4.68 -9.00 16.64
CA SER A 239 -4.13 -9.70 17.80
C SER A 239 -4.81 -11.05 18.09
N TRP A 240 -5.89 -11.38 17.38
CA TRP A 240 -6.61 -12.65 17.49
C TRP A 240 -7.00 -13.21 16.11
N CYS A 241 -7.36 -14.50 16.07
CA CYS A 241 -7.83 -15.19 14.87
C CYS A 241 -9.03 -16.04 15.27
N ARG A 242 -10.18 -15.83 14.60
CA ARG A 242 -11.43 -16.57 14.89
C ARG A 242 -11.60 -17.84 14.06
N ASN A 243 -10.60 -18.24 13.28
CA ASN A 243 -10.67 -19.48 12.52
C ASN A 243 -10.53 -20.69 13.46
N PRO A 244 -11.52 -21.59 13.56
CA PRO A 244 -11.50 -22.74 14.47
C PRO A 244 -10.38 -23.75 14.16
N HIS A 245 -9.85 -23.72 12.94
CA HIS A 245 -8.76 -24.58 12.48
C HIS A 245 -7.38 -23.92 12.61
N CYS A 246 -7.30 -22.70 13.16
CA CYS A 246 -6.03 -22.00 13.35
C CYS A 246 -5.29 -22.52 14.59
N HIS A 247 -4.16 -23.20 14.39
CA HIS A 247 -3.30 -23.67 15.50
C HIS A 247 -2.86 -22.50 16.41
N ARG A 248 -2.59 -21.33 15.84
CA ARG A 248 -2.14 -20.13 16.57
C ARG A 248 -3.22 -19.50 17.44
N ALA A 249 -4.50 -19.76 17.15
CA ALA A 249 -5.61 -19.26 17.97
C ALA A 249 -5.64 -19.92 19.36
N ARG A 250 -5.01 -21.09 19.51
CA ARG A 250 -4.95 -21.84 20.77
C ARG A 250 -3.80 -21.40 21.68
N GLU A 251 -2.81 -20.69 21.16
CA GLU A 251 -1.51 -20.58 21.83
C GLU A 251 -1.36 -19.42 22.81
N THR A 252 -2.07 -18.28 22.71
CA THR A 252 -2.09 -17.26 23.80
C THR A 252 -2.85 -15.99 23.42
N TYR A 253 -3.62 -15.48 24.40
CA TYR A 253 -3.98 -14.07 24.50
C TYR A 253 -2.81 -13.33 25.16
N ILE A 254 -1.95 -12.66 24.38
CA ILE A 254 -0.96 -11.72 24.94
C ILE A 254 -1.63 -10.35 25.01
N PRO A 255 -1.82 -9.77 26.21
CA PRO A 255 -2.48 -8.48 26.38
C PRO A 255 -1.83 -7.38 25.53
N SER A 256 -2.66 -6.55 24.91
CA SER A 256 -2.27 -5.54 23.92
C SER A 256 -1.46 -4.35 24.45
N HIS A 257 -1.15 -4.29 25.74
CA HIS A 257 -0.40 -3.19 26.35
C HIS A 257 1.13 -3.40 26.39
N LEU A 258 1.62 -4.54 25.86
CA LEU A 258 3.05 -4.88 25.81
C LEU A 258 3.67 -4.74 24.40
N LEU A 259 2.98 -4.11 23.45
CA LEU A 259 3.39 -3.88 22.06
C LEU A 259 3.08 -2.45 21.62
#